data_AF-A0A0M9BP73-F1
#
_entry.id   AF-A0A0M9BP73-F1
#
_cell.length_a   1.000
_cell.length_b   1.000
_cell.length_c   1.000
_cell.angle_alpha   90.00
_cell.angle_beta   90.00
_cell.angle_gamma   90.00
#
_symmetry.space_group_name_H-M   'P 1'
#
loop_
_entity.id
_entity.type
_entity.pdbx_description
1 polymer ?
#
loop_
_entity_poly.entity_id
_entity_poly.type
_entity_poly.pdbx_seq_one_letter_code
_entity_poly.pdbx_strand_id
1 'polypeptide(L)'
;MQKGIDTYGDIDANLVQFYEFLKISNGARFGSIDLWAYEELERQQYRLDQWIGESDNWLEIGQLLYEPVVISKLTGEISILMDEVSINDSKKIIQFDDFLIHYILGKGYEELVPGFEYDEWYHFLVRLKLI
;
A
#
# COMPACT_ATOMS: atom_id res chain seq x y z
N MET A 1 10.12 17.59 -34.39
CA MET A 1 10.32 16.32 -33.64
C MET A 1 11.58 16.51 -32.82
N GLN A 2 11.55 16.60 -31.50
CA GLN A 2 11.01 15.66 -30.51
C GLN A 2 10.36 16.46 -29.35
N LYS A 3 9.17 16.06 -28.90
CA LYS A 3 8.59 16.53 -27.62
C LYS A 3 9.32 15.81 -26.49
N GLY A 4 9.98 16.58 -25.61
CA GLY A 4 10.47 16.07 -24.33
C GLY A 4 9.30 15.92 -23.37
N ILE A 5 9.23 14.76 -22.73
CA ILE A 5 8.17 14.28 -21.86
C ILE A 5 8.08 15.16 -20.61
N ASP A 6 6.90 15.74 -20.37
CA ASP A 6 6.53 16.35 -19.09
C ASP A 6 6.49 15.23 -18.04
N THR A 7 7.53 15.17 -17.20
CA THR A 7 7.64 14.24 -16.08
C THR A 7 6.65 14.63 -14.99
N TYR A 8 5.64 13.79 -14.77
CA TYR A 8 4.72 13.76 -13.62
C TYR A 8 4.25 15.14 -13.14
N GLY A 9 3.09 15.60 -13.64
CA GLY A 9 2.40 16.76 -13.05
C GLY A 9 2.24 16.58 -11.55
N ASP A 10 2.54 17.64 -10.79
CA ASP A 10 2.59 17.75 -9.32
C ASP A 10 2.21 16.45 -8.59
N ILE A 11 3.22 15.61 -8.32
CA ILE A 11 3.06 14.54 -7.34
C ILE A 11 2.60 15.21 -6.05
N ASP A 12 1.41 14.82 -5.57
CA ASP A 12 0.92 15.26 -4.27
C ASP A 12 2.03 15.00 -3.24
N ALA A 13 2.44 16.05 -2.52
CA ALA A 13 3.58 15.98 -1.60
C ALA A 13 3.42 14.82 -0.60
N ASN A 14 2.17 14.45 -0.31
CA ASN A 14 1.80 13.35 0.58
C ASN A 14 2.01 11.94 -0.02
N LEU A 15 2.15 11.82 -1.34
CA LEU A 15 2.34 10.55 -2.04
C LEU A 15 3.77 10.31 -2.52
N VAL A 16 4.69 11.24 -2.24
CA VAL A 16 6.07 11.20 -2.74
C VAL A 16 6.77 9.88 -2.37
N GLN A 17 6.65 9.41 -1.13
CA GLN A 17 7.28 8.16 -0.69
C GLN A 17 6.80 6.95 -1.53
N PHE A 18 5.50 6.85 -1.79
CA PHE A 18 4.95 5.77 -2.61
C PHE A 18 5.46 5.82 -4.05
N TYR A 19 5.45 7.00 -4.68
CA TYR A 19 5.93 7.13 -6.06
C TYR A 19 7.46 6.97 -6.19
N GLU A 20 8.24 7.37 -5.18
CA GLU A 20 9.68 7.06 -5.13
C GLU A 20 9.91 5.56 -4.97
N PHE A 21 9.11 4.86 -4.17
CA PHE A 21 9.14 3.41 -4.11
C PHE A 21 8.85 2.76 -5.47
N LEU A 22 7.85 3.24 -6.21
CA LEU A 22 7.53 2.72 -7.55
C LEU A 22 8.69 2.86 -8.56
N LYS A 23 9.57 3.84 -8.36
CA LYS A 23 10.81 3.99 -9.17
C LYS A 23 11.86 2.94 -8.84
N ILE A 24 11.86 2.42 -7.61
CA ILE A 24 12.77 1.36 -7.14
C ILE A 24 12.20 -0.02 -7.50
N SER A 25 10.91 -0.23 -7.23
CA SER A 25 10.16 -1.45 -7.50
C SER A 25 8.78 -1.07 -8.01
N ASN A 26 8.54 -1.28 -9.31
CA ASN A 26 7.24 -1.01 -9.92
C ASN A 26 6.24 -2.10 -9.54
N GLY A 27 5.63 -1.95 -8.36
CA GLY A 27 4.85 -2.99 -7.70
C GLY A 27 5.74 -3.99 -6.95
N ALA A 28 5.14 -4.77 -6.05
CA ALA A 28 5.81 -5.82 -5.29
C ALA A 28 4.81 -6.78 -4.65
N ARG A 29 5.27 -8.02 -4.35
CA ARG A 29 4.52 -9.02 -3.59
C ARG A 29 5.34 -9.49 -2.39
N PHE A 30 4.77 -9.35 -1.21
CA PHE A 30 5.37 -9.63 0.08
C PHE A 30 4.49 -10.62 0.85
N GLY A 31 4.50 -11.88 0.41
CA GLY A 31 3.60 -12.91 0.93
C GLY A 31 2.14 -12.55 0.64
N SER A 32 1.40 -12.23 1.69
CA SER A 32 -0.03 -11.90 1.65
C SER A 32 -0.33 -10.42 1.35
N ILE A 33 0.72 -9.58 1.26
CA ILE A 33 0.61 -8.15 0.92
C ILE A 33 1.10 -7.92 -0.51
N ASP A 34 0.27 -7.30 -1.34
CA ASP A 34 0.64 -6.85 -2.69
C ASP A 34 0.65 -5.32 -2.74
N LEU A 35 1.61 -4.75 -3.45
CA LEU A 35 1.65 -3.35 -3.87
C LEU A 35 1.51 -3.28 -5.39
N TRP A 36 0.59 -2.43 -5.84
CA TRP A 36 0.27 -2.23 -7.25
C TRP A 36 1.40 -1.56 -8.01
N ALA A 37 1.67 -2.05 -9.22
CA ALA A 37 2.50 -1.34 -10.16
C ALA A 37 1.78 -0.06 -10.65
N TYR A 38 2.55 0.90 -11.13
CA TYR A 38 2.05 2.20 -11.59
C TYR A 38 0.93 2.07 -12.64
N GLU A 39 1.08 1.13 -13.58
CA GLU A 39 0.12 0.88 -14.65
C GLU A 39 -1.18 0.21 -14.16
N GLU A 40 -1.19 -0.30 -12.93
CA GLU A 40 -2.34 -0.93 -12.32
C GLU A 40 -3.17 0.04 -11.49
N LEU A 41 -2.60 1.17 -11.07
CA LEU A 41 -3.26 2.11 -10.16
C LEU A 41 -4.62 2.52 -10.70
N GLU A 42 -4.73 2.99 -11.95
CA GLU A 42 -5.99 3.46 -12.52
C GLU A 42 -7.09 2.40 -12.50
N ARG A 43 -6.76 1.14 -12.83
CA ARG A 43 -7.75 0.06 -12.92
C ARG A 43 -8.17 -0.53 -11.58
N GLN A 44 -7.39 -0.34 -10.52
CA GLN A 44 -7.66 -0.94 -9.20
C GLN A 44 -8.51 -0.02 -8.29
N GLN A 45 -8.79 1.23 -8.69
CA GLN A 45 -9.53 2.17 -7.83
C GLN A 45 -11.03 1.84 -7.65
N TYR A 46 -11.57 0.87 -8.39
CA TYR A 46 -13.01 0.57 -8.42
C TYR A 46 -13.59 0.16 -7.05
N ARG A 47 -12.75 -0.35 -6.12
CA ARG A 47 -13.20 -0.73 -4.77
C ARG A 47 -13.43 0.47 -3.86
N LEU A 48 -12.74 1.59 -4.10
CA LEU A 48 -12.88 2.81 -3.31
C LEU A 48 -14.29 3.38 -3.42
N ASP A 49 -14.87 3.37 -4.63
CA ASP A 49 -16.22 3.89 -4.87
C ASP A 49 -17.30 3.11 -4.11
N GLN A 50 -17.02 1.84 -3.78
CA GLN A 50 -17.95 1.00 -3.03
C GLN A 50 -17.82 1.22 -1.53
N TRP A 51 -16.63 1.53 -1.03
CA TRP A 51 -16.31 1.45 0.40
C TRP A 51 -16.10 2.81 1.06
N ILE A 52 -15.78 3.86 0.28
CA ILE A 52 -15.44 5.18 0.79
C ILE A 52 -16.26 6.23 0.06
N GLY A 53 -17.16 6.92 0.79
CA GLY A 53 -17.94 8.05 0.26
C GLY A 53 -17.13 9.29 -0.16
N GLU A 54 -15.80 9.21 -0.05
CA GLU A 54 -14.79 10.22 -0.43
C GLU A 54 -13.64 9.58 -1.25
N SER A 55 -13.96 8.73 -2.23
CA SER A 55 -12.95 8.01 -3.03
C SER A 55 -11.90 8.93 -3.68
N ASP A 56 -12.27 10.18 -3.98
CA ASP A 56 -11.35 11.20 -4.51
C ASP A 56 -10.15 11.49 -3.58
N ASN A 57 -10.31 11.35 -2.25
CA ASN A 57 -9.27 11.64 -1.26
C ASN A 57 -8.33 10.46 -1.00
N TRP A 58 -8.60 9.30 -1.58
CA TRP A 58 -7.85 8.07 -1.35
C TRP A 58 -7.30 7.50 -2.66
N LEU A 59 -6.21 6.76 -2.55
CA LEU A 59 -5.63 6.00 -3.64
C LEU A 59 -5.41 4.57 -3.14
N GLU A 60 -5.98 3.58 -3.82
CA GLU A 60 -5.68 2.18 -3.58
C GLU A 60 -4.30 1.86 -4.16
N ILE A 61 -3.38 1.43 -3.29
CA ILE A 61 -1.98 1.17 -3.63
C ILE A 61 -1.60 -0.30 -3.53
N GLY A 62 -2.52 -1.15 -3.08
CA GLY A 62 -2.24 -2.56 -2.85
C GLY A 62 -3.40 -3.31 -2.23
N GLN A 63 -3.10 -4.51 -1.74
CA GLN A 63 -4.04 -5.31 -0.96
C GLN A 63 -3.32 -6.15 0.11
N LEU A 64 -4.06 -6.50 1.15
CA LEU A 64 -3.73 -7.49 2.16
C LEU A 64 -4.86 -8.52 2.20
N LEU A 65 -4.60 -9.78 1.84
CA LEU A 65 -5.63 -10.84 1.85
C LEU A 65 -6.95 -10.40 1.19
N TYR A 66 -6.87 -9.78 0.00
CA TYR A 66 -7.99 -9.21 -0.76
C TYR A 66 -8.58 -7.90 -0.23
N GLU A 67 -8.22 -7.48 0.98
CA GLU A 67 -8.61 -6.19 1.53
C GLU A 67 -7.78 -5.06 0.91
N PRO A 68 -8.39 -3.96 0.42
CA PRO A 68 -7.67 -2.81 -0.13
C PRO A 68 -6.71 -2.19 0.89
N VAL A 69 -5.48 -1.94 0.44
CA VAL A 69 -4.53 -1.06 1.11
C VAL A 69 -4.60 0.29 0.40
N VAL A 70 -4.96 1.33 1.15
CA VAL A 70 -5.20 2.67 0.62
C VAL A 70 -4.27 3.68 1.26
N ILE A 71 -3.89 4.71 0.52
CA ILE A 71 -3.15 5.87 1.01
C ILE A 71 -4.01 7.13 0.87
N SER A 72 -4.01 7.97 1.89
CA SER A 72 -4.68 9.27 1.83
C SER A 72 -3.87 10.21 0.93
N LYS A 73 -4.52 10.80 -0.08
CA LYS A 73 -3.92 11.89 -0.86
C LYS A 73 -3.71 13.13 0.00
N LEU A 74 -4.51 13.30 1.06
CA LEU A 74 -4.44 14.48 1.94
C LEU A 74 -3.34 14.40 3.00
N THR A 75 -3.05 13.21 3.52
CA THR A 75 -2.14 13.04 4.68
C THR A 75 -0.97 12.08 4.44
N GLY A 76 -1.02 11.26 3.39
CA GLY A 76 -0.03 10.20 3.14
C GLY A 76 -0.17 9.01 4.09
N GLU A 77 -1.17 9.02 4.98
CA GLU A 77 -1.45 7.90 5.89
C GLU A 77 -2.00 6.70 5.12
N ILE A 78 -1.58 5.51 5.54
CA ILE A 78 -2.06 4.25 4.99
C ILE A 78 -3.17 3.68 5.87
N SER A 79 -4.20 3.14 5.23
CA SER A 79 -5.25 2.37 5.89
C SER A 79 -5.43 1.04 5.19
N ILE A 80 -5.72 0.01 5.97
CA ILE A 80 -6.21 -1.27 5.46
C ILE A 80 -7.70 -1.32 5.73
N LEU A 81 -8.50 -1.39 4.68
CA LEU A 81 -9.95 -1.43 4.80
C LEU A 81 -10.34 -2.87 5.10
N MET A 82 -10.46 -3.26 6.37
CA MET A 82 -10.69 -4.66 6.76
C MET A 82 -12.16 -5.07 6.82
N ASP A 83 -13.09 -4.14 6.60
CA ASP A 83 -14.53 -4.37 6.57
C ASP A 83 -15.19 -3.33 5.65
N GLU A 84 -16.26 -3.72 4.93
CA GLU A 84 -17.07 -2.82 4.06
C GLU A 84 -17.77 -1.67 4.82
N VAL A 85 -17.48 -1.48 6.12
CA VAL A 85 -18.33 -0.74 7.06
C VAL A 85 -17.89 0.70 7.27
N SER A 86 -16.59 1.02 7.35
CA SER A 86 -16.07 2.39 7.20
C SER A 86 -14.55 2.47 7.38
N ILE A 87 -13.93 3.54 6.85
CA ILE A 87 -12.52 3.87 7.14
C ILE A 87 -12.25 4.22 8.61
N ASN A 88 -13.29 4.54 9.39
CA ASN A 88 -13.14 4.88 10.82
C ASN A 88 -12.80 3.66 11.68
N ASP A 89 -13.12 2.46 11.19
CA ASP A 89 -12.78 1.18 11.84
C ASP A 89 -11.52 0.54 11.22
N SER A 90 -10.85 1.23 10.29
CA SER A 90 -9.61 0.75 9.66
C SER A 90 -8.40 0.79 10.60
N LYS A 91 -7.49 -0.18 10.45
CA LYS A 91 -6.16 -0.08 11.06
C LYS A 91 -5.38 1.00 10.31
N LYS A 92 -5.12 2.12 11.00
CA LYS A 92 -4.33 3.25 10.47
C LYS A 92 -2.84 3.00 10.67
N ILE A 93 -2.08 3.20 9.61
CA ILE A 93 -0.62 3.12 9.54
C ILE A 93 -0.12 4.50 9.10
N ILE A 94 0.80 5.07 9.86
CA ILE A 94 1.00 6.53 9.84
C ILE A 94 1.67 7.02 8.56
N GLN A 95 2.65 6.31 8.00
CA GLN A 95 3.37 6.71 6.77
C GLN A 95 3.79 5.49 5.93
N PHE A 96 4.08 5.73 4.64
CA PHE A 96 4.46 4.66 3.70
C PHE A 96 5.78 3.98 4.04
N ASP A 97 6.80 4.72 4.44
CA ASP A 97 8.07 4.12 4.86
C ASP A 97 7.92 3.25 6.12
N ASP A 98 7.08 3.69 7.07
CA ASP A 98 6.77 2.91 8.27
C ASP A 98 6.01 1.62 7.90
N PHE A 99 5.10 1.69 6.92
CA PHE A 99 4.44 0.51 6.38
C PHE A 99 5.44 -0.48 5.79
N LEU A 100 6.40 -0.01 5.00
CA LEU A 100 7.44 -0.88 4.46
C LEU A 100 8.32 -1.49 5.55
N ILE A 101 8.87 -0.68 6.44
CA ILE A 101 9.90 -1.10 7.40
C ILE A 101 9.29 -1.93 8.54
N HIS A 102 8.15 -1.49 9.08
CA HIS A 102 7.56 -2.14 10.25
C HIS A 102 6.63 -3.30 9.87
N TYR A 103 5.81 -3.14 8.84
CA TYR A 103 4.74 -4.08 8.51
C TYR A 103 5.05 -5.04 7.36
N ILE A 104 5.82 -4.62 6.36
CA ILE A 104 6.21 -5.50 5.25
C ILE A 104 7.52 -6.24 5.54
N LEU A 105 8.53 -5.53 6.07
CA LEU A 105 9.87 -6.06 6.30
C LEU A 105 10.16 -6.38 7.78
N GLY A 106 9.23 -6.03 8.66
CA GLY A 106 9.43 -6.08 10.10
C GLY A 106 8.35 -6.85 10.83
N LYS A 107 8.49 -6.89 12.16
CA LYS A 107 7.66 -7.73 13.03
C LYS A 107 6.17 -7.43 12.96
N GLY A 108 5.79 -6.22 12.55
CA GLY A 108 4.39 -5.85 12.33
C GLY A 108 3.68 -6.73 11.30
N TYR A 109 4.40 -7.46 10.44
CA TYR A 109 3.80 -8.44 9.53
C TYR A 109 2.91 -9.46 10.28
N GLU A 110 3.33 -9.90 11.47
CA GLU A 110 2.59 -10.87 12.30
C GLU A 110 1.26 -10.30 12.82
N GLU A 111 1.16 -8.98 12.92
CA GLU A 111 -0.07 -8.29 13.33
C GLU A 111 -1.07 -8.09 12.19
N LEU A 112 -0.60 -8.11 10.94
CA LEU A 112 -1.42 -7.86 9.76
C LEU A 112 -1.88 -9.14 9.09
N VAL A 113 -1.06 -10.19 9.11
CA VAL A 113 -1.31 -11.40 8.32
C VAL A 113 -1.78 -12.53 9.21
N PRO A 114 -3.09 -12.84 9.24
CA PRO A 114 -3.61 -14.07 9.81
C PRO A 114 -2.87 -15.31 9.29
N GLY A 115 -2.45 -16.19 10.20
CA GLY A 115 -1.74 -17.42 9.83
C GLY A 115 -0.32 -17.18 9.31
N PHE A 116 0.32 -16.06 9.68
CA PHE A 116 1.69 -15.70 9.28
C PHE A 116 2.70 -16.82 9.55
N GLU A 117 2.46 -17.70 10.53
CA GLU A 117 3.33 -18.83 10.84
C GLU A 117 3.44 -19.86 9.71
N TYR A 118 2.55 -19.79 8.70
CA TYR A 118 2.58 -20.62 7.50
C TYR A 118 3.03 -19.84 6.25
N ASP A 119 3.25 -18.53 6.36
CA ASP A 119 3.60 -17.64 5.24
C ASP A 119 5.10 -17.73 4.92
N GLU A 120 5.44 -17.99 3.66
CA GLU A 120 6.84 -18.11 3.21
C GLU A 120 7.61 -16.79 3.33
N TRP A 121 6.93 -15.65 3.18
CA TRP A 121 7.52 -14.33 3.36
C TRP A 121 7.93 -14.11 4.81
N TYR A 122 7.05 -14.42 5.76
CA TYR A 122 7.38 -14.35 7.17
C TYR A 122 8.61 -15.20 7.51
N HIS A 123 8.64 -16.45 7.05
CA HIS A 123 9.81 -17.32 7.21
C HIS A 123 11.08 -16.78 6.54
N PHE A 124 10.93 -16.08 5.41
CA PHE A 124 12.05 -15.41 4.76
C PHE A 124 12.61 -14.26 5.63
N LEU A 125 11.75 -13.43 6.21
CA LEU A 125 12.17 -12.35 7.11
C LEU A 125 12.88 -12.88 8.37
N VAL A 126 12.39 -13.98 8.95
CA VAL A 126 13.05 -14.67 10.08
C VAL A 126 14.45 -15.17 9.69
N ARG A 127 14.60 -15.77 8.50
CA ARG A 127 15.91 -16.23 8.01
C ARG A 127 16.90 -15.06 7.82
N LEU A 128 16.41 -13.89 7.44
CA LEU A 128 17.20 -12.67 7.31
C LEU A 128 17.45 -11.95 8.65
N LYS A 129 16.84 -12.42 9.75
CA LYS A 129 16.88 -11.79 11.09
C LYS A 129 16.33 -10.36 11.09
N LEU A 130 15.32 -10.12 10.26
CA LEU A 130 14.54 -8.88 10.28
C LEU A 130 13.36 -8.97 11.27
N ILE A 131 12.96 -10.19 11.62
CA ILE A 131 11.96 -10.55 12.64
C ILE A 131 12.55 -11.65 13.54
#